data_AF-A0A7V0QKM6-F1
#
_entry.id   AF-A0A7V0QKM6-F1
#
_cell.length_a   1.000
_cell.length_b   1.000
_cell.length_c   1.000
_cell.angle_alpha   90.00
_cell.angle_beta   90.00
_cell.angle_gamma   90.00
#
_symmetry.space_group_name_H-M   'P 1'
#
loop_
_entity.id
_entity.type
_entity.pdbx_description
1 polymer ?
#
loop_
_entity_poly.entity_id
_entity_poly.type
_entity_poly.pdbx_seq_one_letter_code
_entity_poly.pdbx_strand_id
1 'polypeptide(L)'
;MFTMAKMKNRFLILCAIMAVTALAVNFLSYGTFYKAEAAVETIRKIPLSMGNWVGKDVPLDPHVFDILETKSILNREYVSHAQMVLLSLVYYPETKVDFHAPEACLSGQGVQVSKSPRTIWIVYRNNKVPIELNQLVRRHDGVDELYFYFYKAGDFIGRNYIKLRFNLALNKFKSKSRSGSLIRVSTPVSGGDYRAASKILTDFIEDLYPY
;
A
#
# COMPACT_ATOMS: atom_id res chain seq x y z
N MET A 1 35.21 43.16 23.91
CA MET A 1 34.99 43.33 22.45
C MET A 1 35.10 42.03 21.64
N PHE A 2 35.81 40.99 22.10
CA PHE A 2 36.01 39.72 21.37
C PHE A 2 34.82 38.73 21.35
N THR A 3 33.80 38.91 22.18
CA THR A 3 32.65 37.98 22.32
C THR A 3 31.53 38.23 21.31
N MET A 4 31.30 39.48 20.91
CA MET A 4 30.19 39.86 20.02
C MET A 4 30.42 39.42 18.57
N ALA A 5 31.64 39.56 18.05
CA ALA A 5 32.01 39.10 16.71
C ALA A 5 31.92 37.57 16.55
N LYS A 6 32.28 36.83 17.61
CA LYS A 6 32.19 35.36 17.64
C LYS A 6 30.74 34.86 17.61
N MET A 7 29.82 35.57 18.27
CA MET A 7 28.39 35.28 18.20
C MET A 7 27.79 35.63 16.84
N LYS A 8 28.18 36.76 16.24
CA LYS A 8 27.76 37.16 14.89
C LYS A 8 28.17 36.11 13.84
N ASN A 9 29.39 35.58 13.92
CA ASN A 9 29.85 34.53 13.00
C ASN A 9 29.08 33.22 13.18
N ARG A 10 28.78 32.83 14.43
CA ARG A 10 27.96 31.64 14.71
C ARG A 10 26.53 31.79 14.19
N PHE A 11 25.94 32.98 14.35
CA PHE A 11 24.61 33.29 13.85
C PHE A 11 24.56 33.21 12.31
N LEU A 12 25.54 33.79 11.61
CA LEU A 12 25.63 33.71 10.16
C LEU A 12 25.81 32.27 9.66
N ILE A 13 26.60 31.45 10.36
CA ILE A 13 26.76 30.02 10.04
C ILE A 13 25.43 29.28 10.20
N LEU A 14 24.68 29.53 11.28
CA LEU A 14 23.37 28.91 11.49
C LEU A 14 22.36 29.33 10.41
N CYS A 15 22.31 30.62 10.07
CA CYS A 15 21.46 31.10 8.97
C CYS A 15 21.84 30.46 7.63
N ALA A 16 23.14 30.32 7.35
CA ALA A 16 23.61 29.65 6.14
C ALA A 16 23.23 28.17 6.11
N ILE A 17 23.40 27.45 7.22
CA ILE A 17 22.97 26.05 7.34
C ILE A 17 21.46 25.93 7.13
N MET A 18 20.64 26.78 7.77
CA MET A 18 19.19 26.80 7.58
C MET A 18 18.78 27.12 6.15
N ALA A 19 19.45 28.08 5.50
CA ALA A 19 19.18 28.43 4.11
C ALA A 19 19.54 27.26 3.17
N VAL A 20 20.70 26.62 3.38
CA VAL A 20 21.13 25.46 2.58
C VAL A 20 20.18 24.27 2.80
N THR A 21 19.77 23.99 4.03
CA THR A 21 18.81 22.90 4.30
C THR A 21 17.44 23.22 3.72
N ALA A 22 16.95 24.46 3.84
CA ALA A 22 15.68 24.88 3.23
C ALA A 22 15.71 24.77 1.71
N LEU A 23 16.80 25.21 1.07
CA LEU A 23 17.00 25.07 -0.38
C LEU A 23 17.08 23.59 -0.79
N ALA A 24 17.85 22.78 -0.06
CA ALA A 24 17.95 21.35 -0.31
C ALA A 24 16.58 20.65 -0.20
N VAL A 25 15.80 20.97 0.84
CA VAL A 25 14.43 20.45 1.01
C VAL A 25 13.53 20.91 -0.13
N ASN A 26 13.58 22.18 -0.52
CA ASN A 26 12.75 22.72 -1.59
C ASN A 26 13.05 22.07 -2.95
N PHE A 27 14.33 21.96 -3.31
CA PHE A 27 14.76 21.25 -4.52
C PHE A 27 14.37 19.77 -4.53
N LEU A 28 14.31 19.13 -3.36
CA LEU A 28 13.84 17.75 -3.23
C LEU A 28 12.31 17.63 -3.29
N SER A 29 11.55 18.71 -3.04
CA SER A 29 10.08 18.68 -2.87
C SER A 29 9.29 19.06 -4.14
N TYR A 30 9.91 19.71 -5.13
CA TYR A 30 9.25 20.15 -6.38
C TYR A 30 8.79 18.99 -7.31
N GLY A 31 9.09 17.74 -6.95
CA GLY A 31 8.70 16.55 -7.73
C GLY A 31 7.33 15.96 -7.38
N THR A 32 6.57 16.54 -6.45
CA THR A 32 5.36 15.91 -5.86
C THR A 32 4.13 15.94 -6.77
N PHE A 33 3.84 17.06 -7.44
CA PHE A 33 2.66 17.19 -8.30
C PHE A 33 2.71 16.26 -9.51
N TYR A 34 3.73 16.36 -10.38
CA TYR A 34 3.88 15.48 -11.57
C TYR A 34 3.80 13.97 -11.26
N LYS A 35 4.17 13.58 -10.04
CA LYS A 35 4.11 12.19 -9.60
C LYS A 35 2.73 11.76 -9.16
N ALA A 36 1.84 12.66 -8.76
CA ALA A 36 0.47 12.35 -8.37
C ALA A 36 -0.36 11.87 -9.57
N GLU A 37 -0.30 12.55 -10.72
CA GLU A 37 -0.99 12.08 -11.92
C GLU A 37 -0.38 10.76 -12.42
N ALA A 38 0.95 10.65 -12.46
CA ALA A 38 1.64 9.42 -12.84
C ALA A 38 1.32 8.23 -11.90
N ALA A 39 1.08 8.51 -10.62
CA ALA A 39 0.65 7.52 -9.64
C ALA A 39 -0.77 7.00 -9.91
N VAL A 40 -1.70 7.90 -10.26
CA VAL A 40 -3.07 7.53 -10.67
C VAL A 40 -3.02 6.68 -11.93
N GLU A 41 -2.21 7.06 -12.92
CA GLU A 41 -2.02 6.25 -14.13
C GLU A 41 -1.38 4.89 -13.84
N THR A 42 -0.55 4.79 -12.80
CA THR A 42 0.05 3.51 -12.40
C THR A 42 -1.01 2.54 -11.88
N ILE A 43 -1.93 2.97 -11.02
CA ILE A 43 -2.98 2.10 -10.50
C ILE A 43 -4.03 1.74 -11.56
N ARG A 44 -4.22 2.59 -12.58
CA ARG A 44 -5.12 2.32 -13.72
C ARG A 44 -4.62 1.21 -14.64
N LYS A 45 -3.33 0.84 -14.55
CA LYS A 45 -2.77 -0.29 -15.30
C LYS A 45 -3.23 -1.65 -14.79
N ILE A 46 -3.78 -1.72 -13.57
CA ILE A 46 -4.43 -2.94 -13.10
C ILE A 46 -5.61 -3.22 -14.02
N PRO A 47 -5.68 -4.39 -14.68
CA PRO A 47 -6.65 -4.63 -15.73
C PRO A 47 -8.06 -4.84 -15.17
N LEU A 48 -9.08 -4.45 -15.94
CA LEU A 48 -10.48 -4.76 -15.63
C LEU A 48 -10.81 -6.23 -15.87
N SER A 49 -9.97 -6.99 -16.58
CA SER A 49 -10.16 -8.42 -16.79
C SER A 49 -8.85 -9.15 -16.67
N MET A 50 -8.82 -10.21 -15.88
CA MET A 50 -7.63 -11.01 -15.57
C MET A 50 -8.05 -12.43 -15.23
N GLY A 51 -7.51 -13.42 -15.95
CA GLY A 51 -8.00 -14.80 -15.85
C GLY A 51 -9.51 -14.86 -16.14
N ASN A 52 -10.28 -15.38 -15.18
CA ASN A 52 -11.74 -15.44 -15.24
C ASN A 52 -12.44 -14.28 -14.50
N TRP A 53 -11.67 -13.34 -13.96
CA TRP A 53 -12.19 -12.23 -13.17
C TRP A 53 -12.55 -11.04 -14.05
N VAL A 54 -13.74 -10.48 -13.82
CA VAL A 54 -14.19 -9.23 -14.42
C VAL A 54 -14.39 -8.19 -13.33
N GLY A 55 -13.71 -7.06 -13.48
CA GLY A 55 -13.62 -5.99 -12.50
C GLY A 55 -14.55 -4.82 -12.80
N LYS A 56 -15.02 -4.18 -11.73
CA LYS A 56 -15.75 -2.91 -11.76
C LYS A 56 -15.22 -2.00 -10.67
N ASP A 57 -14.82 -0.78 -11.05
CA ASP A 57 -14.38 0.23 -10.09
C ASP A 57 -15.52 0.62 -9.14
N VAL A 58 -15.19 0.65 -7.85
CA VAL A 58 -16.09 1.08 -6.78
C VAL A 58 -15.62 2.45 -6.32
N PRO A 59 -16.45 3.51 -6.47
CA PRO A 59 -16.06 4.84 -6.03
C PRO A 59 -15.85 4.86 -4.52
N LEU A 60 -14.83 5.60 -4.09
CA LEU A 60 -14.57 5.88 -2.69
C LEU A 60 -15.13 7.24 -2.31
N ASP A 61 -15.49 7.39 -1.04
CA ASP A 61 -15.83 8.70 -0.48
C ASP A 61 -14.63 9.66 -0.65
N PRO A 62 -14.84 10.90 -1.13
CA PRO A 62 -13.78 11.91 -1.25
C PRO A 62 -12.92 12.05 0.01
N HIS A 63 -13.51 11.93 1.19
CA HIS A 63 -12.81 12.06 2.47
C HIS A 63 -11.76 10.97 2.70
N VAL A 64 -11.90 9.80 2.08
CA VAL A 64 -10.89 8.71 2.17
C VAL A 64 -9.57 9.15 1.53
N PHE A 65 -9.62 9.89 0.42
CA PHE A 65 -8.42 10.42 -0.24
C PHE A 65 -7.73 11.49 0.61
N ASP A 66 -8.51 12.27 1.36
CA ASP A 66 -7.98 13.28 2.29
C ASP A 66 -7.30 12.64 3.49
N ILE A 67 -7.95 11.64 4.13
CA ILE A 67 -7.37 10.92 5.28
C ILE A 67 -6.07 10.20 4.88
N LEU A 68 -6.04 9.56 3.71
CA LEU A 68 -4.87 8.81 3.24
C LEU A 68 -3.84 9.70 2.54
N GLU A 69 -4.12 10.99 2.39
CA GLU A 69 -3.27 11.98 1.71
C GLU A 69 -2.78 11.53 0.33
N THR A 70 -3.59 10.80 -0.42
CA THR A 70 -3.23 10.30 -1.75
C THR A 70 -4.44 10.12 -2.65
N LYS A 71 -4.29 10.45 -3.94
CA LYS A 71 -5.29 10.22 -4.98
C LYS A 71 -5.14 8.87 -5.69
N SER A 72 -4.00 8.20 -5.53
CA SER A 72 -3.72 6.92 -6.16
C SER A 72 -4.22 5.76 -5.30
N ILE A 73 -5.55 5.69 -5.18
CA ILE A 73 -6.28 4.60 -4.55
C ILE A 73 -7.17 3.95 -5.59
N LEU A 74 -7.07 2.63 -5.72
CA LEU A 74 -7.97 1.81 -6.52
C LEU A 74 -8.80 0.94 -5.58
N ASN A 75 -10.12 1.06 -5.66
CA ASN A 75 -11.06 0.12 -5.06
C ASN A 75 -11.87 -0.51 -6.18
N ARG A 76 -11.77 -1.82 -6.34
CA ARG A 76 -12.36 -2.54 -7.47
C ARG A 76 -12.90 -3.89 -7.02
N GLU A 77 -14.15 -4.13 -7.38
CA GLU A 77 -14.79 -5.41 -7.17
C GLU A 77 -14.56 -6.29 -8.40
N TYR A 78 -14.04 -7.49 -8.20
CA TYR A 78 -13.87 -8.51 -9.21
C TYR A 78 -14.84 -9.66 -8.97
N VAL A 79 -15.49 -10.10 -10.04
CA VAL A 79 -16.41 -11.24 -10.00
C VAL A 79 -15.92 -12.31 -10.98
N SER A 80 -15.95 -13.56 -10.53
CA SER A 80 -15.74 -14.75 -11.37
C SER A 80 -16.77 -15.79 -10.96
N HIS A 81 -17.68 -16.14 -11.87
CA HIS A 81 -18.83 -17.01 -11.57
C HIS A 81 -19.65 -16.49 -10.37
N ALA A 82 -19.67 -17.23 -9.26
CA ALA A 82 -20.35 -16.86 -8.01
C ALA A 82 -19.37 -16.36 -6.91
N GLN A 83 -18.12 -16.10 -7.27
CA GLN A 83 -17.08 -15.63 -6.35
C GLN A 83 -16.85 -14.15 -6.56
N MET A 84 -16.64 -13.42 -5.46
CA MET A 84 -16.39 -11.98 -5.45
C MET A 84 -15.13 -11.68 -4.65
N VAL A 85 -14.26 -10.82 -5.19
CA VAL A 85 -13.10 -10.28 -4.49
C VAL A 85 -13.09 -8.76 -4.58
N LEU A 86 -13.00 -8.09 -3.43
CA LEU A 86 -12.75 -6.65 -3.38
C LEU A 86 -11.23 -6.41 -3.31
N LEU A 87 -10.67 -5.79 -4.33
CA LEU A 87 -9.32 -5.26 -4.34
C LEU A 87 -9.32 -3.81 -3.84
N SER A 88 -8.53 -3.55 -2.81
CA SER A 88 -8.18 -2.21 -2.34
C SER A 88 -6.67 -2.04 -2.44
N LEU A 89 -6.23 -1.15 -3.33
CA LEU A 89 -4.83 -0.85 -3.58
C LEU A 89 -4.58 0.63 -3.30
N VAL A 90 -3.71 0.90 -2.33
CA VAL A 90 -3.23 2.25 -2.03
C VAL A 90 -1.79 2.34 -2.51
N TYR A 91 -1.51 3.27 -3.42
CA TYR A 91 -0.19 3.49 -4.00
C TYR A 91 0.36 4.84 -3.56
N TYR A 92 1.64 4.88 -3.23
CA TYR A 92 2.39 6.12 -3.02
C TYR A 92 3.56 6.14 -4.01
N PRO A 93 3.67 7.17 -4.86
CA PRO A 93 4.79 7.31 -5.80
C PRO A 93 6.12 7.63 -5.12
N GLU A 94 6.08 8.11 -3.87
CA GLU A 94 7.23 8.57 -3.11
C GLU A 94 7.28 7.98 -1.70
N THR A 95 8.37 8.28 -0.99
CA THR A 95 8.68 7.78 0.35
C THR A 95 7.85 8.42 1.47
N LYS A 96 6.94 9.37 1.18
CA LYS A 96 5.95 9.84 2.16
C LYS A 96 4.86 8.78 2.26
N VAL A 97 5.20 7.73 2.98
CA VAL A 97 4.35 6.56 3.16
C VAL A 97 3.89 6.56 4.60
N ASP A 98 2.63 6.92 4.81
CA ASP A 98 1.93 6.71 6.08
C ASP A 98 0.83 5.67 5.86
N PHE A 99 1.24 4.43 5.53
CA PHE A 99 0.28 3.34 5.52
C PHE A 99 -0.15 3.09 6.97
N HIS A 100 -1.36 3.51 7.31
CA HIS A 100 -2.02 2.97 8.49
C HIS A 100 -2.33 1.49 8.25
N ALA A 101 -2.05 0.66 9.27
CA ALA A 101 -2.32 -0.75 9.17
C ALA A 101 -3.84 -0.99 9.00
N PRO A 102 -4.29 -1.83 8.06
CA PRO A 102 -5.72 -2.02 7.78
C PRO A 102 -6.56 -2.35 9.01
N GLU A 103 -5.98 -3.06 9.99
CA GLU A 103 -6.62 -3.36 11.27
C GLU A 103 -7.09 -2.12 12.03
N ALA A 104 -6.38 -0.98 11.95
CA ALA A 104 -6.74 0.23 12.67
C ALA A 104 -8.05 0.84 12.14
N CYS A 105 -8.23 0.85 10.82
CA CYS A 105 -9.45 1.31 10.17
C CYS A 105 -10.61 0.32 10.38
N LEU A 106 -10.35 -0.99 10.22
CA LEU A 106 -11.38 -2.02 10.35
C LEU A 106 -11.89 -2.18 11.79
N SER A 107 -11.02 -1.99 12.79
CA SER A 107 -11.40 -2.10 14.22
C SER A 107 -12.16 -0.87 14.72
N GLY A 108 -11.97 0.31 14.12
CA GLY A 108 -12.66 1.55 14.47
C GLY A 108 -14.18 1.50 14.26
N GLN A 109 -14.69 0.48 13.56
CA GLN A 109 -16.11 0.23 13.34
C GLN A 109 -16.74 -0.68 14.42
N GLY A 110 -16.06 -0.93 15.54
CA GLY A 110 -16.57 -1.79 16.62
C GLY A 110 -16.50 -3.29 16.32
N VAL A 111 -15.73 -3.70 15.31
CA VAL A 111 -15.64 -5.08 14.84
C VAL A 111 -14.42 -5.79 15.42
N GLN A 112 -14.59 -7.06 15.81
CA GLN A 112 -13.47 -7.92 16.18
C GLN A 112 -12.63 -8.26 14.94
N VAL A 113 -11.36 -7.84 14.97
CA VAL A 113 -10.37 -8.15 13.92
C VAL A 113 -9.30 -9.05 14.51
N SER A 114 -9.18 -10.28 13.99
CA SER A 114 -8.05 -11.16 14.32
C SER A 114 -7.00 -11.07 13.22
N LYS A 115 -5.74 -10.75 13.59
CA LYS A 115 -4.61 -10.68 12.67
C LYS A 115 -3.68 -11.85 12.85
N SER A 116 -3.36 -12.55 11.77
CA SER A 116 -2.37 -13.62 11.77
C SER A 116 -1.42 -13.53 10.57
N PRO A 117 -0.13 -13.86 10.75
CA PRO A 117 0.78 -13.98 9.63
C PRO A 117 0.46 -15.22 8.79
N ARG A 118 0.63 -15.12 7.47
CA ARG A 118 0.43 -16.24 6.56
C ARG A 118 1.38 -16.17 5.37
N THR A 119 1.72 -17.34 4.83
CA THR A 119 2.42 -17.46 3.55
C THR A 119 1.52 -18.24 2.61
N ILE A 120 1.26 -17.67 1.43
CA ILE A 120 0.63 -18.39 0.31
C ILE A 120 1.70 -18.67 -0.76
N TRP A 121 1.42 -19.65 -1.60
CA TRP A 121 2.28 -20.01 -2.72
C TRP A 121 1.49 -19.82 -4.00
N ILE A 122 2.02 -19.01 -4.90
CA ILE A 122 1.46 -18.80 -6.24
C ILE A 122 2.41 -19.41 -7.28
N VAL A 123 1.90 -19.73 -8.46
CA VAL A 123 2.68 -20.21 -9.60
C VAL A 123 2.86 -19.07 -10.59
N TYR A 124 4.12 -18.69 -10.85
CA TYR A 124 4.45 -17.71 -11.87
C TYR A 124 5.61 -18.22 -12.73
N ARG A 125 5.41 -18.28 -14.06
CA ARG A 125 6.40 -18.80 -15.02
C ARG A 125 6.99 -20.16 -14.59
N ASN A 126 6.10 -21.10 -14.23
CA ASN A 126 6.43 -22.45 -13.73
C ASN A 126 7.24 -22.51 -12.42
N ASN A 127 7.40 -21.39 -11.71
CA ASN A 127 8.06 -21.34 -10.41
C ASN A 127 7.03 -21.08 -9.31
N LYS A 128 7.21 -21.75 -8.16
CA LYS A 128 6.46 -21.43 -6.95
C LYS A 128 7.06 -20.20 -6.28
N VAL A 129 6.26 -19.15 -6.15
CA VAL A 129 6.65 -17.88 -5.50
C VAL A 129 5.92 -17.77 -4.16
N PRO A 130 6.65 -17.63 -3.04
CA PRO A 130 6.03 -17.38 -1.75
C PRO A 130 5.61 -15.92 -1.62
N ILE A 131 4.39 -15.68 -1.15
CA ILE A 131 3.91 -14.34 -0.79
C ILE A 131 3.60 -14.34 0.71
N GLU A 132 4.41 -13.59 1.48
CA GLU A 132 4.13 -13.34 2.89
C GLU A 132 3.08 -12.25 3.03
N LEU A 133 1.98 -12.55 3.70
CA LEU A 133 0.86 -11.62 3.91
C LEU A 133 0.35 -11.66 5.35
N ASN A 134 -0.45 -10.67 5.72
CA ASN A 134 -1.25 -10.71 6.93
C ASN A 134 -2.68 -11.12 6.55
N GLN A 135 -3.25 -12.06 7.30
CA GLN A 135 -4.64 -12.45 7.20
C GLN A 135 -5.43 -11.72 8.30
N LEU A 136 -6.59 -11.15 7.93
CA LEU A 136 -7.57 -10.62 8.87
C LEU A 136 -8.91 -11.34 8.69
N VAL A 137 -9.64 -11.50 9.78
CA VAL A 137 -11.07 -11.85 9.75
C VAL A 137 -11.86 -10.71 10.38
N ARG A 138 -12.84 -10.18 9.65
CA ARG A 138 -13.83 -9.21 10.14
C ARG A 138 -15.15 -9.95 10.30
N ARG A 139 -15.82 -9.80 11.43
CA ARG A 139 -17.15 -10.38 11.68
C ARG A 139 -18.19 -9.28 11.82
N HIS A 140 -19.16 -9.22 10.93
CA HIS A 140 -20.20 -8.19 10.98
C HIS A 140 -21.57 -8.81 10.69
N ASP A 141 -22.53 -8.65 11.60
CA ASP A 141 -23.93 -9.11 11.43
C ASP A 141 -24.08 -10.57 10.94
N GLY A 142 -23.25 -11.48 11.46
CA GLY A 142 -23.29 -12.91 11.12
C GLY A 142 -22.65 -13.26 9.77
N VAL A 143 -22.08 -12.29 9.06
CA VAL A 143 -21.27 -12.51 7.85
C VAL A 143 -19.80 -12.26 8.19
N ASP A 144 -18.99 -13.29 8.00
CA ASP A 144 -17.54 -13.19 8.14
C ASP A 144 -16.93 -12.77 6.80
N GLU A 145 -15.94 -11.87 6.85
CA GLU A 145 -15.14 -11.46 5.70
C GLU A 145 -13.67 -11.80 5.96
N LEU A 146 -13.05 -12.47 5.00
CA LEU A 146 -11.63 -12.81 5.04
C LEU A 146 -10.85 -11.78 4.23
N TYR A 147 -9.78 -11.25 4.80
CA TYR A 147 -8.88 -10.31 4.14
C TYR A 147 -7.48 -10.87 4.10
N PHE A 148 -6.80 -10.70 2.97
CA PHE A 148 -5.35 -10.74 2.87
C PHE A 148 -4.82 -9.35 2.58
N TYR A 149 -3.73 -8.97 3.23
CA TYR A 149 -3.00 -7.77 2.83
C TYR A 149 -1.49 -7.93 2.95
N PHE A 150 -0.79 -7.25 2.06
CA PHE A 150 0.67 -7.22 2.00
C PHE A 150 1.13 -5.90 1.38
N TYR A 151 2.42 -5.65 1.48
CA TYR A 151 3.06 -4.46 0.97
C TYR A 151 3.98 -4.79 -0.19
N LYS A 152 4.10 -3.86 -1.14
CA LYS A 152 5.05 -3.92 -2.25
C LYS A 152 5.92 -2.66 -2.28
N ALA A 153 7.23 -2.82 -2.44
CA ALA A 153 8.15 -1.72 -2.74
C ALA A 153 9.36 -2.21 -3.53
N GLY A 154 9.47 -1.79 -4.80
CA GLY A 154 10.44 -2.37 -5.71
C GLY A 154 10.26 -3.90 -5.81
N ASP A 155 11.31 -4.64 -5.46
CA ASP A 155 11.34 -6.11 -5.46
C ASP A 155 10.78 -6.72 -4.16
N PHE A 156 10.59 -5.91 -3.11
CA PHE A 156 10.02 -6.39 -1.85
C PHE A 156 8.51 -6.60 -2.03
N ILE A 157 8.05 -7.79 -1.69
CA ILE A 157 6.65 -8.14 -1.47
C ILE A 157 6.57 -8.84 -0.12
N GLY A 158 5.77 -8.33 0.82
CA GLY A 158 5.66 -8.97 2.13
C GLY A 158 4.77 -8.26 3.13
N ARG A 159 4.57 -8.90 4.28
CA ARG A 159 3.64 -8.47 5.32
C ARG A 159 4.18 -7.44 6.32
N ASN A 160 5.48 -7.18 6.30
CA ASN A 160 6.16 -6.41 7.34
C ASN A 160 6.34 -4.93 6.95
N TYR A 161 5.70 -4.04 7.71
CA TYR A 161 5.75 -2.60 7.49
C TYR A 161 7.15 -1.98 7.70
N ILE A 162 7.93 -2.49 8.66
CA ILE A 162 9.30 -2.00 8.90
C ILE A 162 10.20 -2.36 7.71
N LYS A 163 10.09 -3.59 7.18
CA LYS A 163 10.80 -4.02 5.97
C LYS A 163 10.40 -3.17 4.76
N LEU A 164 9.11 -2.82 4.62
CA LEU A 164 8.65 -1.88 3.60
C LEU A 164 9.38 -0.54 3.72
N ARG A 165 9.37 0.09 4.91
CA ARG A 165 10.05 1.39 5.13
C ARG A 165 11.55 1.31 4.84
N PHE A 166 12.19 0.23 5.23
CA PHE A 166 13.61 0.01 4.94
C PHE A 166 13.89 -0.13 3.43
N ASN A 167 13.07 -0.89 2.70
CA ASN A 167 13.19 -1.01 1.25
C ASN A 167 12.95 0.32 0.52
N LEU A 168 11.95 1.11 0.95
CA LEU A 168 11.71 2.44 0.41
C LEU A 168 12.91 3.38 0.64
N ALA A 169 13.51 3.33 1.83
CA ALA A 169 14.71 4.10 2.16
C ALA A 169 15.91 3.67 1.31
N LEU A 170 16.14 2.37 1.13
CA LEU A 170 17.24 1.86 0.30
C LEU A 170 17.05 2.13 -1.19
N ASN A 171 15.81 2.08 -1.70
CA ASN A 171 15.51 2.37 -3.11
C ASN A 171 15.87 3.81 -3.48
N LYS A 172 15.90 4.73 -2.51
CA LYS A 172 16.39 6.11 -2.71
C LYS A 172 17.82 6.13 -3.26
N PHE A 173 18.66 5.18 -2.83
CA PHE A 173 20.08 5.10 -3.17
C PHE A 173 20.38 4.20 -4.38
N LYS A 174 19.48 3.27 -4.73
CA LYS A 174 19.71 2.26 -5.79
C LYS A 174 19.10 2.60 -7.16
N SER A 175 18.56 3.81 -7.36
CA SER A 175 17.86 4.21 -8.59
C SER A 175 16.69 3.29 -9.00
N LYS A 176 16.14 2.53 -8.05
CA LYS A 176 14.93 1.70 -8.21
C LYS A 176 13.69 2.52 -7.87
N SER A 177 12.51 2.05 -8.30
CA SER A 177 11.25 2.72 -7.98
C SER A 177 11.12 2.98 -6.48
N ARG A 178 10.85 4.24 -6.12
CA ARG A 178 10.66 4.71 -4.74
C ARG A 178 9.21 4.55 -4.28
N SER A 179 8.39 3.90 -5.10
CA SER A 179 6.99 3.71 -4.84
C SER A 179 6.71 2.57 -3.86
N GLY A 180 5.72 2.78 -3.01
CA GLY A 180 5.17 1.77 -2.11
C GLY A 180 3.71 1.50 -2.42
N SER A 181 3.24 0.29 -2.15
CA SER A 181 1.84 -0.05 -2.24
C SER A 181 1.40 -0.90 -1.06
N LEU A 182 0.20 -0.64 -0.56
CA LEU A 182 -0.55 -1.54 0.30
C LEU A 182 -1.64 -2.18 -0.56
N ILE A 183 -1.56 -3.50 -0.69
CA ILE A 183 -2.53 -4.29 -1.42
C ILE A 183 -3.34 -5.06 -0.39
N ARG A 184 -4.67 -4.92 -0.47
CA ARG A 184 -5.62 -5.68 0.33
C ARG A 184 -6.65 -6.32 -0.60
N VAL A 185 -6.91 -7.60 -0.41
CA VAL A 185 -7.98 -8.34 -1.09
C VAL A 185 -8.91 -8.96 -0.05
N SER A 186 -10.21 -8.98 -0.32
CA SER A 186 -11.18 -9.59 0.58
C SER A 186 -12.33 -10.26 -0.13
N THR A 187 -12.89 -11.27 0.53
CA THR A 187 -14.06 -12.03 0.07
C THR A 187 -14.95 -12.35 1.27
N PRO A 188 -16.28 -12.41 1.10
CA PRO A 188 -17.16 -12.97 2.11
C PRO A 188 -16.83 -14.45 2.34
N VAL A 189 -17.08 -14.93 3.55
CA VAL A 189 -16.96 -16.32 3.97
C VAL A 189 -18.35 -16.94 3.98
N SER A 190 -18.69 -17.69 2.93
CA SER A 190 -19.97 -18.37 2.81
C SER A 190 -20.00 -19.64 3.67
N GLY A 191 -21.03 -19.80 4.49
CA GLY A 191 -21.25 -21.03 5.28
C GLY A 191 -20.15 -21.36 6.29
N GLY A 192 -19.31 -20.39 6.67
CA GLY A 192 -18.17 -20.60 7.56
C GLY A 192 -16.97 -21.31 6.90
N ASP A 193 -16.96 -21.49 5.57
CA ASP A 193 -15.84 -22.13 4.88
C ASP A 193 -14.68 -21.17 4.60
N TYR A 194 -13.86 -20.97 5.62
CA TYR A 194 -12.63 -20.16 5.53
C TYR A 194 -11.60 -20.74 4.56
N ARG A 195 -11.63 -22.05 4.28
CA ARG A 195 -10.69 -22.69 3.35
C ARG A 195 -11.05 -22.32 1.92
N ALA A 196 -12.33 -22.37 1.56
CA ALA A 196 -12.82 -21.91 0.27
C ALA A 196 -12.54 -20.42 0.06
N ALA A 197 -12.89 -19.56 1.03
CA ALA A 197 -12.58 -18.13 1.00
C ALA A 197 -11.08 -17.85 0.80
N SER A 198 -10.24 -18.58 1.52
CA SER A 198 -8.79 -18.48 1.37
C SER A 198 -8.29 -18.91 0.00
N LYS A 199 -8.90 -19.94 -0.61
CA LYS A 199 -8.53 -20.40 -1.95
C LYS A 199 -8.88 -19.33 -2.98
N ILE A 200 -10.09 -18.75 -2.89
CA ILE A 200 -10.55 -17.65 -3.74
C ILE A 200 -9.53 -16.50 -3.74
N LEU A 201 -9.11 -16.05 -2.55
CA LEU A 201 -8.12 -14.96 -2.46
C LEU A 201 -6.75 -15.36 -3.00
N THR A 202 -6.34 -16.63 -2.86
CA THR A 202 -5.05 -17.10 -3.36
C THR A 202 -5.06 -17.16 -4.89
N ASP A 203 -6.12 -17.72 -5.48
CA ASP A 203 -6.32 -17.79 -6.93
C ASP A 203 -6.37 -16.38 -7.54
N PHE A 204 -7.09 -15.44 -6.90
CA PHE A 204 -7.12 -14.05 -7.33
C PHE A 204 -5.75 -13.36 -7.28
N ILE A 205 -4.96 -13.57 -6.22
CA ILE A 205 -3.60 -13.01 -6.12
C ILE A 205 -2.67 -13.61 -7.17
N GLU A 206 -2.84 -14.89 -7.51
CA GLU A 206 -2.08 -15.54 -8.58
C GLU A 206 -2.38 -14.89 -9.94
N ASP A 207 -3.65 -14.66 -10.27
CA ASP A 207 -4.04 -13.96 -11.51
C ASP A 207 -3.65 -12.46 -11.50
N LEU A 208 -3.60 -11.83 -10.32
CA LEU A 208 -3.17 -10.44 -10.15
C LEU A 208 -1.66 -10.28 -10.36
N TYR A 209 -0.89 -11.32 -10.10
CA TYR A 209 0.55 -11.28 -10.28
C TYR A 209 0.89 -11.46 -11.78
N PRO A 210 1.75 -10.62 -12.41
CA PRO A 210 2.70 -9.69 -11.80
C PRO A 210 2.31 -8.20 -11.93
N TYR A 211 1.02 -7.88 -12.14
CA TYR A 211 0.57 -6.51 -12.43
C TYR A 211 1.03 -5.48 -11.38
#